data_AF-A0A8K1FL32-F1
#
_entry.id   AF-A0A8K1FL32-F1
#
_cell.length_a   1.000
_cell.length_b   1.000
_cell.length_c   1.000
_cell.angle_alpha   90.00
_cell.angle_beta   90.00
_cell.angle_gamma   90.00
#
_symmetry.space_group_name_H-M   'P 1'
#
loop_
_entity.id
_entity.type
_entity.pdbx_description
1 polymer ?
#
loop_
_entity_poly.entity_id
_entity_poly.type
_entity_poly.pdbx_seq_one_letter_code
_entity_poly.pdbx_strand_id
1 'polypeptide(L)'
;MLSAVAPTSSEVWIYELQPAYPLPVVDLSISIRSRFLNEHTINRMNYYLVRYMRLISLSAMVGAVMAPLVLILPRTVGGIVSTIVCPLVLMSPAAGIVVLRYKIVCLLVRTYDFWFFFVMSTATLIILAIQVGDVRVAYIPSIWFGMLPHFFVDGALRGVRQMVSIGTIAAMAYLAMLVVVTFGLIPQAPAVTIFRYNKHEVPSDAIISSGFVTVLAMYLRTSIAS
;
A
#
# COMPACT_ATOMS: atom_id res chain seq x y z
N MET A 1 -49.73 -5.66 55.03
CA MET A 1 -48.93 -6.70 54.38
C MET A 1 -48.84 -6.37 52.90
N LEU A 2 -47.61 -6.37 52.39
CA LEU A 2 -47.19 -6.38 50.97
C LEU A 2 -47.41 -5.10 50.13
N SER A 3 -46.39 -4.24 50.26
CA SER A 3 -45.74 -3.44 49.22
C SER A 3 -45.95 -3.93 47.78
N ALA A 4 -46.24 -3.00 46.87
CA ALA A 4 -45.81 -3.09 45.48
C ALA A 4 -45.12 -1.77 45.08
N VAL A 5 -43.80 -1.80 45.15
CA VAL A 5 -42.85 -0.86 44.55
C VAL A 5 -42.91 -1.00 43.02
N ALA A 6 -42.78 0.14 42.33
CA ALA A 6 -42.94 0.38 40.89
C ALA A 6 -42.06 -0.49 39.97
N PRO A 7 -42.33 -0.44 38.64
CA PRO A 7 -41.24 -0.33 37.68
C PRO A 7 -41.32 1.00 36.93
N THR A 8 -40.34 1.84 37.22
CA THR A 8 -39.57 2.67 36.28
C THR A 8 -40.03 2.62 34.83
N SER A 9 -40.37 3.78 34.28
CA SER A 9 -40.51 4.02 32.84
C SER A 9 -39.21 3.65 32.12
N SER A 10 -39.09 2.38 31.71
CA SER A 10 -38.06 1.94 30.79
C SER A 10 -38.31 2.66 29.47
N GLU A 11 -37.44 3.60 29.11
CA GLU A 11 -37.41 4.19 27.77
C GLU A 11 -37.33 3.06 26.74
N VAL A 12 -38.46 2.79 26.09
CA VAL A 12 -38.54 1.80 25.02
C VAL A 12 -37.95 2.45 23.79
N TRP A 13 -36.72 2.05 23.44
CA TRP A 13 -36.07 2.46 22.20
C TRP A 13 -36.82 1.81 21.03
N ILE A 14 -37.62 2.62 20.32
CA ILE A 14 -38.31 2.20 19.11
C ILE A 14 -37.38 2.49 17.93
N TYR A 15 -36.85 1.42 17.32
CA TYR A 15 -36.08 1.54 16.09
C TYR A 15 -37.02 1.70 14.91
N GLU A 16 -37.11 2.90 14.36
CA GLU A 16 -37.85 3.17 13.12
C GLU A 16 -36.95 2.86 11.92
N LEU A 17 -37.40 1.96 11.04
CA LEU A 17 -36.72 1.65 9.79
C LEU A 17 -36.89 2.85 8.85
N GLN A 18 -35.88 3.71 8.76
CA GLN A 18 -35.88 4.75 7.73
C GLN A 18 -35.76 4.13 6.33
N PRO A 19 -36.53 4.63 5.35
CA PRO A 19 -36.33 4.26 3.96
C PRO A 19 -34.89 4.62 3.58
N ALA A 20 -34.14 3.63 3.09
CA ALA A 20 -32.78 3.83 2.66
C ALA A 20 -32.73 4.94 1.63
N TYR A 21 -32.02 6.04 1.95
CA TYR A 21 -31.72 7.07 0.96
C TYR A 21 -31.05 6.39 -0.25
N PRO A 22 -31.45 6.73 -1.49
CA PRO A 22 -30.85 6.12 -2.67
C PRO A 22 -29.34 6.32 -2.59
N LEU A 23 -28.59 5.22 -2.69
CA LEU A 23 -27.14 5.30 -2.63
C LEU A 23 -26.66 6.26 -3.71
N PRO A 24 -25.67 7.13 -3.41
CA PRO A 24 -25.13 8.04 -4.40
C PRO A 24 -24.65 7.23 -5.60
N VAL A 25 -25.23 7.49 -6.77
CA VAL A 25 -24.87 6.78 -8.00
C VAL A 25 -23.49 7.27 -8.43
N VAL A 26 -22.48 6.45 -8.12
CA VAL A 26 -21.10 6.74 -8.52
C VAL A 26 -20.98 6.43 -10.02
N ASP A 27 -20.85 7.48 -10.82
CA ASP A 27 -20.60 7.31 -12.25
C ASP A 27 -19.20 6.71 -12.46
N LEU A 28 -19.20 5.41 -12.73
CA LEU A 28 -18.03 4.56 -12.85
C LEU A 28 -17.31 4.73 -14.18
N SER A 29 -17.89 5.46 -15.14
CA SER A 29 -17.35 5.67 -16.49
C SER A 29 -16.09 6.56 -16.51
N ILE A 30 -15.89 7.41 -15.50
CA ILE A 30 -14.82 8.42 -15.47
C ILE A 30 -13.56 7.87 -14.79
N SER A 31 -12.57 7.53 -15.60
CA SER A 31 -11.22 7.17 -15.18
C SER A 31 -10.32 8.39 -14.93
N ILE A 32 -9.24 8.27 -14.16
CA ILE A 32 -8.26 9.38 -13.97
C ILE A 32 -7.77 9.87 -15.33
N ARG A 33 -7.40 8.94 -16.22
CA ARG A 33 -6.94 9.27 -17.57
C ARG A 33 -7.97 10.02 -18.42
N SER A 34 -9.27 9.72 -18.31
CA SER A 34 -10.30 10.39 -19.13
C SER A 34 -10.58 11.82 -18.69
N ARG A 35 -10.11 12.20 -17.49
CA ARG A 35 -10.23 13.57 -16.99
C ARG A 35 -9.03 14.45 -17.35
N PHE A 36 -7.84 13.85 -17.51
CA PHE A 36 -6.60 14.59 -17.77
C PHE A 36 -6.04 14.41 -19.18
N LEU A 37 -6.43 13.37 -19.92
CA LEU A 37 -5.90 13.08 -21.25
C LEU A 37 -6.98 13.16 -22.33
N ASN A 38 -6.56 13.54 -23.53
CA ASN A 38 -7.38 13.55 -24.73
C ASN A 38 -7.67 12.11 -25.22
N GLU A 39 -8.77 11.90 -25.94
CA GLU A 39 -9.23 10.57 -26.39
C GLU A 39 -8.18 9.81 -27.22
N HIS A 40 -7.48 10.51 -28.11
CA HIS A 40 -6.39 9.91 -28.90
C HIS A 40 -5.24 9.37 -28.03
N THR A 41 -4.87 10.11 -26.98
CA THR A 41 -3.81 9.70 -26.05
C THR A 41 -4.26 8.53 -25.19
N ILE A 42 -5.55 8.47 -24.80
CA ILE A 42 -6.13 7.35 -24.07
C ILE A 42 -6.11 6.08 -24.91
N ASN A 43 -6.49 6.14 -26.19
CA ASN A 43 -6.47 4.98 -27.07
C ASN A 43 -5.06 4.46 -27.32
N ARG A 44 -4.10 5.36 -27.55
CA ARG A 44 -2.69 4.99 -27.70
C ARG A 44 -2.11 4.38 -26.41
N MET A 45 -2.44 4.94 -25.25
CA MET A 45 -2.01 4.40 -23.96
C MET A 45 -2.66 3.04 -23.67
N ASN A 46 -3.94 2.85 -23.98
CA ASN A 46 -4.61 1.55 -23.88
C ASN A 46 -3.94 0.49 -24.73
N TYR A 47 -3.60 0.83 -25.97
CA TYR A 47 -2.90 -0.08 -26.87
C TYR A 47 -1.56 -0.53 -26.26
N TYR A 48 -0.75 0.42 -25.77
CA TYR A 48 0.52 0.10 -25.13
C TYR A 48 0.35 -0.70 -23.84
N LEU A 49 -0.61 -0.32 -22.99
CA LEU A 49 -0.91 -1.05 -21.76
C LEU A 49 -1.23 -2.50 -22.07
N VAL A 50 -2.22 -2.78 -22.96
CA VAL A 50 -2.59 -4.15 -23.33
C VAL A 50 -1.43 -4.91 -23.97
N ARG A 51 -0.67 -4.26 -24.86
CA ARG A 51 0.46 -4.90 -25.56
C ARG A 51 1.60 -5.27 -24.61
N TYR A 52 1.93 -4.39 -23.67
CA TYR A 52 3.07 -4.54 -22.77
C TYR A 52 2.68 -5.02 -21.36
N MET A 53 1.40 -5.31 -21.09
CA MET A 53 0.91 -5.74 -19.77
C MET A 53 1.74 -6.89 -19.17
N ARG A 54 2.12 -7.88 -19.98
CA ARG A 54 2.96 -9.00 -19.51
C ARG A 54 4.34 -8.54 -19.07
N LEU A 55 4.97 -7.62 -19.80
CA LEU A 55 6.29 -7.10 -19.46
C LEU A 55 6.24 -6.21 -18.22
N ILE A 56 5.19 -5.39 -18.10
CA ILE A 56 4.93 -4.57 -16.90
C ILE A 56 4.69 -5.47 -15.68
N SER A 57 3.94 -6.57 -15.84
CA SER A 57 3.71 -7.53 -14.76
C SER A 57 4.99 -8.25 -14.36
N LEU A 58 5.80 -8.69 -15.32
CA LEU A 58 7.09 -9.33 -15.05
C LEU A 58 8.04 -8.36 -14.34
N SER A 59 8.08 -7.09 -14.77
CA SER A 59 8.92 -6.08 -14.13
C SER A 59 8.52 -5.86 -12.66
N ALA A 60 7.22 -5.90 -12.37
CA ALA A 60 6.69 -5.85 -11.00
C ALA A 60 7.12 -7.07 -10.17
N MET A 61 7.04 -8.28 -10.72
CA MET A 61 7.44 -9.51 -10.03
C MET A 61 8.94 -9.52 -9.73
N VAL A 62 9.76 -9.18 -10.72
CA VAL A 62 11.22 -9.05 -10.55
C VAL A 62 11.53 -8.00 -9.48
N GLY A 63 10.85 -6.85 -9.53
CA GLY A 63 10.96 -5.80 -8.50
C GLY A 63 10.67 -6.29 -7.09
N ALA A 64 9.53 -6.97 -6.91
CA ALA A 64 9.13 -7.50 -5.62
C ALA A 64 10.19 -8.47 -5.07
N VAL A 65 10.69 -9.40 -5.88
CA VAL A 65 11.73 -10.36 -5.46
C VAL A 65 13.06 -9.67 -5.15
N MET A 66 13.42 -8.64 -5.94
CA MET A 66 14.66 -7.89 -5.73
C MET A 66 14.63 -7.01 -4.48
N ALA A 67 13.45 -6.64 -3.97
CA ALA A 67 13.33 -5.76 -2.80
C ALA A 67 14.07 -6.27 -1.55
N PRO A 68 13.82 -7.50 -1.04
CA PRO A 68 14.60 -8.03 0.08
C PRO A 68 16.07 -8.29 -0.29
N LEU A 69 16.36 -8.69 -1.53
CA LEU A 69 17.73 -8.97 -1.97
C LEU A 69 18.63 -7.72 -1.95
N VAL A 70 18.12 -6.57 -2.40
CA VAL A 70 18.84 -5.30 -2.38
C VAL A 70 19.23 -4.90 -0.95
N LEU A 71 18.37 -5.19 0.04
CA LEU A 71 18.66 -4.89 1.45
C LEU A 71 19.73 -5.82 2.04
N ILE A 72 19.79 -7.08 1.63
CA ILE A 72 20.77 -8.06 2.13
C ILE A 72 22.15 -7.88 1.47
N LEU A 73 22.20 -7.43 0.22
CA LEU A 73 23.46 -7.31 -0.53
C LEU A 73 24.47 -6.36 0.14
N PRO A 74 25.78 -6.46 -0.16
CA PRO A 74 26.76 -5.46 0.28
C PRO A 74 26.49 -4.09 -0.35
N ARG A 75 26.91 -3.00 0.32
CA ARG A 75 26.62 -1.60 -0.08
C ARG A 75 26.93 -1.30 -1.55
N THR A 76 28.07 -1.75 -2.05
CA THR A 76 28.51 -1.50 -3.43
C THR A 76 27.62 -2.21 -4.45
N VAL A 77 27.34 -3.50 -4.23
CA VAL A 77 26.53 -4.31 -5.16
C VAL A 77 25.06 -3.90 -5.06
N GLY A 78 24.55 -3.77 -3.84
CA GLY A 78 23.18 -3.34 -3.57
C GLY A 78 22.87 -1.95 -4.13
N GLY A 79 23.82 -1.00 -4.09
CA GLY A 79 23.65 0.32 -4.67
C GLY A 79 23.50 0.29 -6.20
N ILE A 80 24.32 -0.50 -6.90
CA ILE A 80 24.23 -0.65 -8.36
C ILE A 80 22.90 -1.32 -8.74
N VAL A 81 22.57 -2.42 -8.07
CA VAL A 81 21.33 -3.17 -8.33
C VAL A 81 20.11 -2.29 -8.05
N SER A 82 20.08 -1.58 -6.93
CA SER A 82 19.03 -0.61 -6.58
C SER A 82 18.77 0.39 -7.71
N THR A 83 19.84 0.97 -8.27
CA THR A 83 19.75 2.00 -9.31
C THR A 83 19.18 1.44 -10.62
N ILE A 84 19.53 0.21 -10.99
CA ILE A 84 19.05 -0.46 -12.21
C ILE A 84 17.60 -0.93 -12.04
N VAL A 85 17.26 -1.47 -10.87
CA VAL A 85 15.93 -2.05 -10.61
C VAL A 85 14.90 -0.94 -10.36
N CYS A 86 15.29 0.19 -9.77
CA CYS A 86 14.42 1.34 -9.50
C CYS A 86 13.51 1.75 -10.69
N PRO A 87 14.04 2.06 -11.91
CA PRO A 87 13.21 2.45 -13.05
C PRO A 87 12.33 1.29 -13.57
N LEU A 88 12.83 0.06 -13.50
CA LEU A 88 12.10 -1.14 -13.94
C LEU A 88 10.83 -1.35 -13.09
N VAL A 89 10.93 -1.06 -11.79
CA VAL A 89 9.83 -1.20 -10.84
C VAL A 89 8.83 -0.07 -10.96
N LEU A 90 9.29 1.17 -11.21
CA LEU A 90 8.40 2.34 -11.34
C LEU A 90 7.41 2.24 -12.50
N MET A 91 7.69 1.45 -13.54
CA MET A 91 6.79 1.25 -14.67
C MET A 91 5.45 0.61 -14.27
N SER A 92 5.47 -0.33 -13.31
CA SER A 92 4.27 -1.05 -12.86
C SER A 92 3.25 -0.18 -12.10
N PRO A 93 3.62 0.54 -11.01
CA PRO A 93 2.68 1.38 -10.30
C PRO A 93 2.18 2.55 -11.16
N ALA A 94 2.99 3.07 -12.08
CA ALA A 94 2.54 4.07 -13.04
C ALA A 94 1.39 3.54 -13.91
N ALA A 95 1.52 2.30 -14.42
CA ALA A 95 0.44 1.64 -15.15
C ALA A 95 -0.81 1.40 -14.28
N GLY A 96 -0.62 1.01 -13.01
CA GLY A 96 -1.72 0.81 -12.06
C GLY A 96 -2.51 2.09 -11.78
N ILE A 97 -1.83 3.19 -11.48
CA ILE A 97 -2.45 4.50 -11.15
C ILE A 97 -3.30 5.00 -12.32
N VAL A 98 -2.82 4.83 -13.55
CA VAL A 98 -3.54 5.26 -14.77
C VAL A 98 -4.89 4.54 -14.94
N VAL A 99 -5.03 3.32 -14.44
CA VAL A 99 -6.24 2.49 -14.57
C VAL A 99 -7.27 2.83 -13.48
N LEU A 100 -6.88 3.53 -12.41
CA LEU A 100 -7.77 3.88 -11.31
C LEU A 100 -8.91 4.82 -11.76
N ARG A 101 -10.08 4.62 -11.14
CA ARG A 101 -11.28 5.43 -11.39
C ARG A 101 -11.27 6.68 -10.50
N TYR A 102 -11.41 7.84 -11.12
CA TYR A 102 -11.22 9.13 -10.43
C TYR A 102 -12.19 9.31 -9.26
N LYS A 103 -13.49 9.05 -9.47
CA LYS A 103 -14.50 9.22 -8.41
C LYS A 103 -14.28 8.28 -7.23
N ILE A 104 -13.82 7.05 -7.49
CA ILE A 104 -13.52 6.09 -6.43
C ILE A 104 -12.29 6.55 -5.64
N VAL A 105 -11.23 7.01 -6.33
CA VAL A 105 -10.05 7.58 -5.66
C VAL A 105 -10.41 8.76 -4.79
N CYS A 106 -11.22 9.71 -5.28
CA CYS A 106 -11.67 10.84 -4.46
C CYS A 106 -12.49 10.42 -3.25
N LEU A 107 -13.30 9.36 -3.37
CA LEU A 107 -14.07 8.81 -2.26
C LEU A 107 -13.12 8.18 -1.21
N LEU A 108 -12.20 7.32 -1.65
CA LEU A 108 -11.24 6.65 -0.77
C LEU A 108 -10.31 7.64 -0.07
N VAL A 109 -9.82 8.66 -0.76
CA VAL A 109 -8.96 9.71 -0.14
C VAL A 109 -9.70 10.48 0.95
N ARG A 110 -11.03 10.49 0.97
CA ARG A 110 -11.81 11.11 2.06
C ARG A 110 -12.02 10.19 3.26
N THR A 111 -11.69 8.91 3.15
CA THR A 111 -11.83 7.94 4.24
C THR A 111 -10.62 7.99 5.18
N TYR A 112 -10.86 7.75 6.47
CA TYR A 112 -9.78 7.65 7.46
C TYR A 112 -8.80 6.52 7.12
N ASP A 113 -9.31 5.38 6.66
CA ASP A 113 -8.52 4.19 6.31
C ASP A 113 -7.40 4.50 5.32
N PHE A 114 -7.70 5.29 4.29
CA PHE A 114 -6.69 5.70 3.30
C PHE A 114 -5.53 6.47 3.95
N TRP A 115 -5.84 7.48 4.76
CA TRP A 115 -4.82 8.31 5.41
C TRP A 115 -4.02 7.51 6.42
N PHE A 116 -4.67 6.61 7.16
CA PHE A 116 -3.99 5.71 8.08
C PHE A 116 -2.95 4.85 7.34
N PHE A 117 -3.34 4.14 6.28
CA PHE A 117 -2.42 3.32 5.50
C PHE A 117 -1.30 4.14 4.85
N PHE A 118 -1.64 5.31 4.29
CA PHE A 118 -0.69 6.20 3.65
C PHE A 118 0.37 6.74 4.64
N VAL A 119 -0.07 7.25 5.79
CA VAL A 119 0.82 7.81 6.82
C VAL A 119 1.68 6.72 7.44
N MET A 120 1.10 5.56 7.78
CA MET A 120 1.87 4.46 8.35
C MET A 120 2.92 3.93 7.37
N SER A 121 2.54 3.75 6.09
CA SER A 121 3.48 3.26 5.08
C SER A 121 4.58 4.28 4.78
N THR A 122 4.26 5.58 4.69
CA THR A 122 5.27 6.63 4.49
C THR A 122 6.23 6.70 5.67
N ALA A 123 5.73 6.73 6.91
CA ALA A 123 6.57 6.74 8.11
C ALA A 123 7.51 5.53 8.16
N THR A 124 6.99 4.33 7.87
CA THR A 124 7.78 3.08 7.83
C THR A 124 8.92 3.16 6.84
N LEU A 125 8.64 3.62 5.62
CA LEU A 125 9.66 3.72 4.58
C LEU A 125 10.67 4.84 4.82
N ILE A 126 10.26 5.94 5.44
CA ILE A 126 11.19 7.01 5.84
C ILE A 126 12.18 6.46 6.87
N ILE A 127 11.68 5.75 7.88
CA ILE A 127 12.53 5.14 8.90
C ILE A 127 13.46 4.10 8.26
N LEU A 128 12.94 3.25 7.37
CA LEU A 128 13.75 2.30 6.61
C LEU A 128 14.83 3.01 5.79
N ALA A 129 14.52 4.14 5.17
CA ALA A 129 15.49 4.94 4.41
C ALA A 129 16.61 5.47 5.30
N ILE A 130 16.27 5.96 6.49
CA ILE A 130 17.24 6.42 7.48
C ILE A 130 18.12 5.26 7.95
N GLN A 131 17.55 4.07 8.17
CA GLN A 131 18.29 2.88 8.61
C GLN A 131 19.22 2.32 7.51
N VAL A 132 18.84 2.43 6.25
CA VAL A 132 19.66 2.00 5.11
C VAL A 132 20.82 2.98 4.89
N GLY A 133 20.57 4.29 4.96
CA GLY A 133 21.62 5.33 5.01
C GLY A 133 22.60 5.39 3.82
N ASP A 134 22.35 4.66 2.73
CA ASP A 134 23.25 4.54 1.57
C ASP A 134 22.50 4.68 0.23
N VAL A 135 23.17 4.36 -0.89
CA VAL A 135 22.63 4.47 -2.26
C VAL A 135 21.39 3.60 -2.48
N ARG A 136 21.17 2.56 -1.67
CA ARG A 136 19.99 1.69 -1.78
C ARG A 136 18.70 2.41 -1.41
N VAL A 137 18.78 3.54 -0.71
CA VAL A 137 17.62 4.42 -0.43
C VAL A 137 16.93 4.84 -1.72
N ALA A 138 17.63 4.91 -2.86
CA ALA A 138 17.03 5.21 -4.16
C ALA A 138 15.93 4.24 -4.59
N TYR A 139 15.90 3.02 -4.03
CA TYR A 139 14.87 2.02 -4.31
C TYR A 139 13.58 2.22 -3.49
N ILE A 140 13.67 2.88 -2.33
CA ILE A 140 12.56 3.05 -1.40
C ILE A 140 11.38 3.83 -2.01
N PRO A 141 11.59 4.93 -2.77
CA PRO A 141 10.50 5.57 -3.51
C PRO A 141 9.77 4.61 -4.45
N SER A 142 10.48 3.71 -5.14
CA SER A 142 9.85 2.73 -6.04
C SER A 142 8.96 1.74 -5.29
N ILE A 143 9.39 1.30 -4.10
CA ILE A 143 8.56 0.49 -3.20
C ILE A 143 7.32 1.29 -2.79
N TRP A 144 7.48 2.56 -2.39
CA TRP A 144 6.39 3.43 -1.99
C TRP A 144 5.35 3.62 -3.09
N PHE A 145 5.79 3.98 -4.31
CA PHE A 145 4.91 4.09 -5.48
C PHE A 145 4.24 2.75 -5.79
N GLY A 146 4.95 1.64 -5.61
CA GLY A 146 4.44 0.27 -5.73
C GLY A 146 3.24 -0.04 -4.82
N MET A 147 3.18 0.58 -3.63
CA MET A 147 2.07 0.39 -2.69
C MET A 147 0.80 1.18 -3.06
N LEU A 148 0.94 2.32 -3.75
CA LEU A 148 -0.19 3.23 -4.01
C LEU A 148 -1.40 2.54 -4.67
N PRO A 149 -1.25 1.71 -5.71
CA PRO A 149 -2.39 1.00 -6.30
C PRO A 149 -3.13 0.10 -5.30
N HIS A 150 -2.44 -0.42 -4.29
CA HIS A 150 -3.02 -1.30 -3.28
C HIS A 150 -3.85 -0.56 -2.22
N PHE A 151 -3.62 0.75 -2.02
CA PHE A 151 -4.53 1.57 -1.22
C PHE A 151 -5.90 1.75 -1.89
N PHE A 152 -5.98 1.54 -3.22
CA PHE A 152 -7.18 1.77 -4.02
C PHE A 152 -7.81 0.47 -4.57
N VAL A 153 -7.58 -0.66 -3.91
CA VAL A 153 -8.07 -1.98 -4.36
C VAL A 153 -9.57 -2.01 -4.58
N ASP A 154 -10.33 -1.36 -3.70
CA ASP A 154 -11.79 -1.27 -3.82
C ASP A 154 -12.25 -0.52 -5.09
N GLY A 155 -11.34 0.21 -5.76
CA GLY A 155 -11.59 0.88 -7.05
C GLY A 155 -11.15 0.11 -8.30
N ALA A 156 -10.43 -1.00 -8.14
CA ALA A 156 -9.84 -1.76 -9.24
C ALA A 156 -10.77 -2.91 -9.69
N LEU A 157 -11.87 -2.58 -10.35
CA LEU A 157 -12.85 -3.57 -10.87
C LEU A 157 -12.35 -4.42 -12.07
N ARG A 158 -11.14 -4.17 -12.61
CA ARG A 158 -10.59 -4.87 -13.79
C ARG A 158 -9.19 -5.40 -13.50
N GLY A 159 -8.90 -6.65 -13.87
CA GLY A 159 -7.56 -7.24 -13.74
C GLY A 159 -7.28 -7.94 -12.41
N VAL A 160 -8.34 -8.27 -11.66
CA VAL A 160 -8.33 -8.88 -10.33
C VAL A 160 -7.31 -10.03 -10.22
N ARG A 161 -7.34 -11.02 -11.14
CA ARG A 161 -6.43 -12.17 -11.08
C ARG A 161 -4.94 -11.82 -11.18
N GLN A 162 -4.57 -10.87 -12.04
CA GLN A 162 -3.17 -10.46 -12.17
C GLN A 162 -2.73 -9.61 -10.96
N MET A 163 -3.59 -8.70 -10.50
CA MET A 163 -3.33 -7.92 -9.28
C MET A 163 -3.16 -8.81 -8.06
N VAL A 164 -3.93 -9.90 -7.95
CA VAL A 164 -3.78 -10.89 -6.87
C VAL A 164 -2.44 -11.58 -6.96
N SER A 165 -2.07 -12.11 -8.13
CA SER A 165 -0.78 -12.80 -8.28
C SER A 165 0.43 -11.92 -7.98
N ILE A 166 0.39 -10.65 -8.38
CA ILE A 166 1.44 -9.68 -8.05
C ILE A 166 1.37 -9.32 -6.57
N GLY A 167 0.17 -9.13 -6.03
CA GLY A 167 -0.06 -8.78 -4.63
C GLY A 167 0.42 -9.86 -3.67
N THR A 168 0.23 -11.15 -3.98
CA THR A 168 0.73 -12.25 -3.16
C THR A 168 2.26 -12.33 -3.19
N ILE A 169 2.88 -12.16 -4.36
CA ILE A 169 4.35 -12.11 -4.47
C ILE A 169 4.91 -10.91 -3.70
N ALA A 170 4.27 -9.74 -3.83
CA ALA A 170 4.66 -8.56 -3.08
C ALA A 170 4.50 -8.78 -1.57
N ALA A 171 3.40 -9.37 -1.10
CA ALA A 171 3.19 -9.73 0.31
C ALA A 171 4.32 -10.60 0.86
N MET A 172 4.72 -11.64 0.11
CA MET A 172 5.85 -12.50 0.47
C MET A 172 7.17 -11.73 0.50
N ALA A 173 7.39 -10.81 -0.43
CA ALA A 173 8.58 -9.96 -0.44
C ALA A 173 8.61 -8.99 0.76
N TYR A 174 7.46 -8.42 1.15
CA TYR A 174 7.34 -7.58 2.35
C TYR A 174 7.57 -8.39 3.64
N LEU A 175 7.08 -9.63 3.70
CA LEU A 175 7.41 -10.57 4.78
C LEU A 175 8.91 -10.85 4.85
N ALA A 176 9.56 -11.10 3.70
CA ALA A 176 11.01 -11.29 3.66
C ALA A 176 11.75 -10.03 4.12
N MET A 177 11.31 -8.83 3.74
CA MET A 177 11.89 -7.58 4.24
C MET A 177 11.69 -7.40 5.74
N LEU A 178 10.50 -7.72 6.28
CA LEU A 178 10.24 -7.72 7.72
C LEU A 178 11.26 -8.61 8.45
N VAL A 179 11.48 -9.83 7.95
CA VAL A 179 12.47 -10.77 8.51
C VAL A 179 13.87 -10.16 8.43
N VAL A 180 14.28 -9.64 7.27
CA VAL A 180 15.61 -9.03 7.09
C VAL A 180 15.85 -7.89 8.07
N VAL A 181 14.88 -7.00 8.26
CA VAL A 181 14.99 -5.89 9.21
C VAL A 181 15.00 -6.39 10.65
N THR A 182 14.06 -7.26 11.02
CA THR A 182 13.89 -7.74 12.41
C THR A 182 15.11 -8.52 12.91
N PHE A 183 15.75 -9.29 12.03
CA PHE A 183 16.98 -10.02 12.34
C PHE A 183 18.26 -9.18 12.17
N GLY A 184 18.14 -7.89 11.80
CA GLY A 184 19.30 -7.02 11.62
C GLY A 184 20.24 -7.48 10.49
N LEU A 185 19.71 -8.15 9.47
CA LEU A 185 20.48 -8.72 8.36
C LEU A 185 20.95 -7.67 7.35
N ILE A 186 20.65 -6.39 7.57
CA ILE A 186 21.10 -5.28 6.74
C ILE A 186 22.57 -5.00 7.06
N PRO A 187 23.51 -5.25 6.13
CA PRO A 187 24.92 -5.05 6.40
C PRO A 187 25.20 -3.57 6.67
N GLN A 188 25.84 -3.27 7.81
CA GLN A 188 26.26 -1.92 8.21
C GLN A 188 25.12 -0.92 8.49
N ALA A 189 23.91 -1.39 8.81
CA ALA A 189 22.84 -0.49 9.26
C ALA A 189 23.22 0.16 10.61
N PRO A 190 23.29 1.50 10.71
CA PRO A 190 23.44 2.15 12.00
C PRO A 190 22.24 1.83 12.90
N ALA A 191 22.48 1.60 14.19
CA ALA A 191 21.41 1.52 15.18
C ALA A 191 20.80 2.91 15.36
N VAL A 192 19.70 3.19 14.65
CA VAL A 192 19.03 4.51 14.69
C VAL A 192 17.96 4.49 15.78
N THR A 193 18.22 5.18 16.89
CA THR A 193 17.19 5.46 17.90
C THR A 193 16.41 6.71 17.45
N ILE A 194 15.13 6.54 17.10
CA ILE A 194 14.30 7.61 16.51
C ILE A 194 13.86 8.62 17.57
N PHE A 195 13.55 8.15 18.78
CA PHE A 195 13.08 8.99 19.87
C PHE A 195 13.70 8.53 21.18
N ARG A 196 14.43 9.44 21.83
CA ARG A 196 14.96 9.26 23.17
C ARG A 196 14.30 10.28 24.08
N TYR A 197 13.28 9.85 24.84
CA TYR A 197 12.64 10.70 25.84
C TYR A 197 12.92 10.16 27.24
N ASN A 198 13.75 10.88 27.99
CA ASN A 198 14.27 10.49 29.31
C ASN A 198 14.93 9.10 29.34
N LYS A 199 14.20 8.08 29.83
CA LYS A 199 14.65 6.68 30.03
C LYS A 199 14.01 5.68 29.07
N HIS A 200 13.13 6.13 28.17
CA HIS A 200 12.48 5.26 27.20
C HIS A 200 13.09 5.49 25.83
N GLU A 201 13.75 4.46 25.31
CA GLU A 201 14.22 4.39 23.94
C GLU A 201 13.18 3.58 23.17
N VAL A 202 12.55 4.21 22.17
CA VAL A 202 11.69 3.47 21.24
C VAL A 202 12.59 3.00 20.10
N PRO A 203 12.90 1.69 20.00
CA PRO A 203 13.74 1.18 18.93
C PRO A 203 13.01 1.36 17.60
N SER A 204 13.76 1.76 16.57
CA SER A 204 13.25 1.88 15.19
C SER A 204 12.57 0.60 14.71
N ASP A 205 13.06 -0.54 15.16
CA ASP A 205 12.63 -1.87 14.71
C ASP A 205 11.17 -2.16 15.10
N ALA A 206 10.67 -1.60 16.21
CA ALA A 206 9.28 -1.74 16.62
C ALA A 206 8.32 -0.98 15.67
N ILE A 207 8.72 0.22 15.23
CA ILE A 207 7.91 1.01 14.31
C ILE A 207 7.95 0.37 12.92
N ILE A 208 9.13 -0.04 12.46
CA ILE A 208 9.30 -0.67 11.15
C ILE A 208 8.53 -2.00 11.06
N SER A 209 8.60 -2.84 12.10
CA SER A 209 7.87 -4.10 12.14
C SER A 209 6.35 -3.88 12.13
N SER A 210 5.83 -2.96 12.94
CA SER A 210 4.41 -2.61 12.92
C SER A 210 3.94 -2.08 11.55
N GLY A 211 4.79 -1.29 10.90
CA GLY A 211 4.58 -0.78 9.55
C GLY A 211 4.48 -1.87 8.50
N PHE A 212 5.45 -2.77 8.47
CA PHE A 212 5.43 -3.92 7.55
C PHE A 212 4.27 -4.88 7.82
N VAL A 213 3.88 -5.10 9.07
CA VAL A 213 2.68 -5.89 9.42
C VAL A 213 1.42 -5.22 8.86
N THR A 214 1.32 -3.89 8.96
CA THR A 214 0.20 -3.14 8.40
C THR A 214 0.15 -3.25 6.88
N VAL A 215 1.29 -3.11 6.20
CA VAL A 215 1.40 -3.29 4.76
C VAL A 215 1.04 -4.72 4.36
N LEU A 216 1.53 -5.72 5.08
CA LEU A 216 1.19 -7.12 4.85
C LEU A 216 -0.32 -7.38 4.96
N ALA A 217 -0.96 -6.87 6.01
CA ALA A 217 -2.40 -6.99 6.20
C ALA A 217 -3.18 -6.38 5.02
N MET A 218 -2.72 -5.24 4.49
CA MET A 218 -3.29 -4.62 3.30
C MET A 218 -3.15 -5.51 2.06
N TYR A 219 -1.96 -6.07 1.81
CA TYR A 219 -1.75 -6.98 0.68
C TYR A 219 -2.57 -8.26 0.80
N LEU A 220 -2.70 -8.82 2.01
CA LEU A 220 -3.57 -9.97 2.27
C LEU A 220 -5.04 -9.66 2.02
N ARG A 221 -5.53 -8.50 2.49
CA ARG A 221 -6.88 -8.01 2.15
C ARG A 221 -7.10 -7.97 0.65
N THR A 222 -6.10 -7.48 -0.09
CA THR A 222 -6.14 -7.41 -1.56
C THR A 222 -6.28 -8.78 -2.22
N SER A 223 -5.68 -9.81 -1.62
CA SER A 223 -5.74 -11.19 -2.13
C SER A 223 -7.02 -11.96 -1.76
N ILE A 224 -7.77 -11.49 -0.76
CA ILE A 224 -9.01 -12.13 -0.30
C ILE A 224 -10.23 -11.46 -0.95
N ALA A 225 -10.17 -10.16 -1.25
CA ALA A 225 -11.27 -9.39 -1.85
C ALA A 225 -11.49 -9.69 -3.36
N SER A 226 -10.80 -10.69 -3.90
CA SER A 226 -10.64 -10.98 -5.32
C SER A 226 -11.15 -12.36 -5.71
#